data_AF-A0A7K2AKI8-F1
#
_entry.id   AF-A0A7K2AKI8-F1
#
_cell.length_a   1.000
_cell.length_b   1.000
_cell.length_c   1.000
_cell.angle_alpha   90.00
_cell.angle_beta   90.00
_cell.angle_gamma   90.00
#
_symmetry.space_group_name_H-M   'P 1'
#
loop_
_entity.id
_entity.type
_entity.pdbx_description
1 polymer ?
#
loop_
_entity_poly.entity_id
_entity_poly.type
_entity_poly.pdbx_seq_one_letter_code
_entity_poly.pdbx_strand_id
1 'polypeptide(L)'
;MLDGPGVLLFIAPASRIETLWWEIRHQVECEEDGLQTRHQKPAHIAESVDRLECLESQEGTRRARVAHRDSDRHLLLVSWTGLLDILECADPGMAADIQQLRGLAQRQDEEAFLPIHPKELGPEFPRRLPWLWRLVDDAVSRGVGKKWMTTEGLAVGQGRGHYGRYFAISDKDGVMDGFLFLCVDFDLWATGDTPLWLRIKNNVPPGYKHLKSKIPSLMEESTWPDYYDMPIYLRTDVEYDRVLDDLVRQIKQVADIAVSSTPFPRSP
;
A
#
# COMPACT_ATOMS: atom_id res chain seq x y z
N MET A 1 4.45 49.53 -0.25
CA MET A 1 3.72 49.19 -1.50
C MET A 1 3.85 47.68 -1.73
N LEU A 2 3.16 46.86 -0.93
CA LEU A 2 2.93 45.42 -1.16
C LEU A 2 1.56 45.00 -0.57
N ASP A 3 0.59 45.92 -0.59
CA ASP A 3 -0.79 45.72 -0.11
C ASP A 3 -1.70 45.25 -1.26
N GLY A 4 -1.21 44.29 -2.04
CA GLY A 4 -1.95 43.64 -3.10
C GLY A 4 -2.32 42.20 -2.74
N PRO A 5 -3.30 41.59 -3.42
CA PRO A 5 -3.58 40.16 -3.27
C PRO A 5 -2.31 39.36 -3.56
N GLY A 6 -2.04 38.34 -2.75
CA GLY A 6 -0.83 37.53 -2.87
C GLY A 6 -1.10 36.04 -2.73
N VAL A 7 -0.29 35.23 -3.40
CA VAL A 7 -0.40 33.77 -3.36
C VAL A 7 0.91 33.19 -2.82
N LEU A 8 0.81 32.30 -1.84
CA LEU A 8 1.89 31.42 -1.44
C LEU A 8 1.65 30.05 -2.07
N LEU A 9 2.51 29.68 -3.02
CA LEU A 9 2.43 28.43 -3.77
C LEU A 9 3.44 27.41 -3.24
N PHE A 10 2.94 26.25 -2.85
CA PHE A 10 3.72 25.05 -2.55
C PHE A 10 3.57 24.06 -3.71
N ILE A 11 4.69 23.45 -4.10
CA ILE A 11 4.74 22.38 -5.09
C ILE A 11 5.29 21.14 -4.39
N ALA A 12 4.58 20.02 -4.48
CA ALA A 12 4.94 18.80 -3.76
C ALA A 12 4.70 17.53 -4.57
N PRO A 13 5.30 16.40 -4.15
CA PRO A 13 4.90 15.07 -4.58
C PRO A 13 3.40 14.84 -4.42
N ALA A 14 2.76 14.17 -5.38
CA ALA A 14 1.32 13.92 -5.33
C ALA A 14 0.93 13.11 -4.07
N SER A 15 1.78 12.14 -3.70
CA SER A 15 1.62 11.29 -2.51
C SER A 15 1.66 12.06 -1.17
N ARG A 16 2.22 13.29 -1.16
CA ARG A 16 2.38 14.10 0.05
C ARG A 16 1.36 15.21 0.19
N ILE A 17 0.49 15.42 -0.81
CA ILE A 17 -0.46 16.55 -0.83
C ILE A 17 -1.34 16.55 0.41
N GLU A 18 -1.91 15.40 0.81
CA GLU A 18 -2.79 15.33 2.00
C GLU A 18 -2.05 15.66 3.30
N THR A 19 -0.88 15.04 3.51
CA THR A 19 -0.12 15.24 4.74
C THR A 19 0.44 16.66 4.84
N LEU A 20 1.04 17.18 3.76
CA LEU A 20 1.54 18.55 3.73
C LEU A 20 0.41 19.57 3.86
N TRP A 21 -0.76 19.31 3.27
CA TRP A 21 -1.90 20.20 3.43
C TRP A 21 -2.32 20.32 4.90
N TRP A 22 -2.40 19.18 5.59
CA TRP A 22 -2.69 19.17 7.02
C TRP A 22 -1.62 19.93 7.83
N GLU A 23 -0.34 19.67 7.57
CA GLU A 23 0.77 20.33 8.26
C GLU A 23 0.77 21.85 8.04
N ILE A 24 0.64 22.30 6.79
CA ILE A 24 0.62 23.74 6.46
C ILE A 24 -0.56 24.42 7.14
N ARG A 25 -1.75 23.81 7.10
CA ARG A 25 -2.93 24.34 7.79
C ARG A 25 -2.70 24.43 9.30
N HIS A 26 -2.17 23.37 9.90
CA HIS A 26 -1.89 23.32 11.33
C HIS A 26 -0.88 24.40 11.75
N GLN A 27 0.17 24.63 10.97
CA GLN A 27 1.15 25.68 11.24
C GLN A 27 0.54 27.08 11.16
N VAL A 28 -0.27 27.36 10.13
CA VAL A 28 -0.96 28.65 9.99
C VAL A 28 -1.93 28.89 11.16
N GLU A 29 -2.67 27.85 11.58
CA GLU A 29 -3.59 27.93 12.72
C GLU A 29 -2.84 28.08 14.07
N CYS A 30 -1.68 27.42 14.25
CA CYS A 30 -0.91 27.47 15.50
C CYS A 30 -0.02 28.71 15.66
N GLU A 31 0.50 29.30 14.57
CA GLU A 31 1.24 30.58 14.66
C GLU A 31 0.34 31.73 15.13
N GLU A 32 -0.97 31.69 14.83
CA GLU A 32 -1.93 32.68 15.32
C GLU A 32 -2.21 32.55 16.83
N ASP A 33 -2.25 31.33 17.36
CA ASP A 33 -2.38 31.10 18.81
C ASP A 33 -1.07 31.46 19.57
N GLY A 34 0.09 31.34 18.91
CA GLY A 34 1.41 31.65 19.48
C GLY A 34 1.67 33.14 19.72
N LEU A 35 1.01 34.04 18.96
CA LEU A 35 1.09 35.49 19.14
C LEU A 35 0.27 36.03 20.34
N GLN A 36 -0.53 35.18 21.01
CA GLN A 36 -1.29 35.57 22.21
C GLN A 36 -0.58 35.29 23.55
N THR A 37 0.69 34.89 23.57
CA THR A 37 1.41 34.59 24.81
C THR A 37 2.64 35.46 25.08
N ARG A 38 2.47 36.79 25.05
CA ARG A 38 3.12 37.71 26.01
C ARG A 38 2.55 39.12 25.88
N HIS A 39 1.81 39.52 26.91
CA HIS A 39 1.29 40.87 27.21
C HIS A 39 -0.16 41.15 26.79
N GLN A 40 -1.00 41.08 27.83
CA GLN A 40 -2.24 41.82 28.05
C GLN A 40 -3.38 41.64 27.05
N LYS A 41 -4.40 40.93 27.53
CA LYS A 41 -5.78 40.98 27.06
C LYS A 41 -6.46 42.22 27.68
N PRO A 42 -6.94 43.21 26.91
CA PRO A 42 -8.15 43.92 27.28
C PRO A 42 -9.34 43.10 26.75
N ALA A 43 -10.29 42.84 27.64
CA ALA A 43 -11.64 42.49 27.22
C ALA A 43 -12.19 43.63 26.34
N HIS A 44 -13.00 43.31 25.33
CA HIS A 44 -13.52 44.18 24.27
C HIS A 44 -12.63 44.31 23.02
N ILE A 45 -12.62 43.26 22.20
CA ILE A 45 -12.96 43.25 20.76
C ILE A 45 -13.07 41.76 20.42
N ALA A 46 -14.27 41.22 20.56
CA ALA A 46 -14.63 39.93 19.98
C ALA A 46 -15.09 40.25 18.55
N GLU A 47 -14.16 40.35 17.62
CA GLU A 47 -14.36 40.30 16.15
C GLU A 47 -13.01 40.51 15.46
N SER A 48 -12.26 39.43 15.29
CA SER A 48 -11.26 39.29 14.23
C SER A 48 -11.43 37.86 13.76
N VAL A 49 -12.23 37.71 12.71
CA VAL A 49 -12.54 36.43 12.09
C VAL A 49 -11.37 36.10 11.16
N ASP A 50 -10.32 35.52 11.73
CA ASP A 50 -9.23 34.93 10.95
C ASP A 50 -9.48 33.42 10.94
N ARG A 51 -10.13 32.94 9.88
CA ARG A 51 -10.37 31.51 9.63
C ARG A 51 -9.84 31.16 8.25
N LEU A 52 -9.08 30.07 8.15
CA LEU A 52 -8.78 29.44 6.87
C LEU A 52 -10.09 28.98 6.21
N GLU A 53 -10.46 29.63 5.12
CA GLU A 53 -11.56 29.16 4.28
C GLU A 53 -10.98 28.21 3.24
N CYS A 54 -11.21 26.90 3.40
CA CYS A 54 -10.87 25.94 2.35
C CYS A 54 -11.70 26.23 1.11
N LEU A 55 -11.01 26.48 0.00
CA LEU A 55 -11.61 26.68 -1.32
C LEU A 55 -11.54 25.36 -2.09
N GLU A 56 -12.16 25.34 -3.28
CA GLU A 56 -12.28 24.17 -4.16
C GLU A 56 -11.03 23.27 -4.16
N SER A 57 -11.26 21.97 -3.98
CA SER A 57 -10.23 20.94 -4.05
C SER A 57 -10.40 20.18 -5.36
N GLN A 58 -9.37 20.23 -6.20
CA GLN A 58 -9.24 19.34 -7.35
C GLN A 58 -8.21 18.25 -7.03
N GLU A 59 -8.21 17.18 -7.82
CA GLU A 59 -7.22 16.12 -7.67
C GLU A 59 -5.81 16.71 -7.81
N GLY A 60 -4.94 16.45 -6.82
CA GLY A 60 -3.59 17.03 -6.78
C GLY A 60 -3.48 18.53 -6.46
N THR A 61 -4.58 19.23 -6.15
CA THR A 61 -4.55 20.66 -5.79
C THR A 61 -5.36 20.98 -4.53
N ARG A 62 -4.78 21.73 -3.60
CA ARG A 62 -5.46 22.24 -2.40
C ARG A 62 -5.33 23.76 -2.35
N ARG A 63 -6.43 24.44 -2.04
CA ARG A 63 -6.49 25.90 -1.94
C ARG A 63 -7.18 26.33 -0.66
N ALA A 64 -6.64 27.36 -0.02
CA ALA A 64 -7.31 28.03 1.07
C ALA A 64 -7.10 29.53 0.96
N ARG A 65 -8.09 30.27 1.45
CA ARG A 65 -7.96 31.70 1.69
C ARG A 65 -7.48 31.93 3.11
N VAL A 66 -6.46 32.75 3.26
CA VAL A 66 -5.98 33.25 4.54
C VAL A 66 -6.53 34.66 4.69
N ALA A 67 -7.56 34.80 5.53
CA ALA A 67 -8.03 36.12 5.92
C ALA A 67 -6.94 36.77 6.79
N HIS A 68 -6.44 37.93 6.38
CA HIS A 68 -5.56 38.75 7.19
C HIS A 68 -6.05 40.19 7.06
N ARG A 69 -6.18 40.89 8.20
CA ARG A 69 -6.93 42.14 8.47
C ARG A 69 -7.20 43.17 7.35
N ASP A 70 -6.43 43.25 6.28
CA ASP A 70 -6.68 44.10 5.10
C ASP A 70 -6.09 43.55 3.78
N SER A 71 -5.76 42.25 3.69
CA SER A 71 -5.09 41.66 2.51
C SER A 71 -5.67 40.30 2.11
N ASP A 72 -5.99 40.15 0.82
CA ASP A 72 -6.46 38.88 0.26
C ASP A 72 -5.27 37.95 -0.04
N ARG A 73 -4.96 37.04 0.90
CA ARG A 73 -3.86 36.08 0.75
C ARG A 73 -4.43 34.69 0.47
N HIS A 74 -3.85 34.00 -0.51
CA HIS A 74 -4.23 32.63 -0.86
C HIS A 74 -3.05 31.70 -0.61
N LEU A 75 -3.37 30.55 -0.02
CA LEU A 75 -2.49 29.41 0.06
C LEU A 75 -2.87 28.44 -1.06
N LEU A 76 -1.90 28.02 -1.86
CA LEU A 76 -2.08 27.04 -2.92
C LEU A 76 -1.03 25.94 -2.77
N LEU A 77 -1.46 24.70 -2.81
CA LEU A 77 -0.60 23.51 -2.83
C LEU A 77 -0.97 22.69 -4.07
N VAL A 78 0.00 22.46 -4.96
CA VAL A 78 -0.19 21.69 -6.20
C VAL A 78 0.80 20.54 -6.27
N SER A 79 0.40 19.46 -6.93
CA SER A 79 1.33 18.38 -7.28
C SER A 79 2.25 18.79 -8.44
N TRP A 80 3.43 18.19 -8.52
CA TRP A 80 4.31 18.33 -9.68
C TRP A 80 3.59 17.96 -10.98
N THR A 81 2.81 16.86 -10.97
CA THR A 81 2.03 16.42 -12.13
C THR A 81 1.04 17.50 -12.57
N GLY A 82 0.25 18.04 -11.64
CA GLY A 82 -0.74 19.07 -11.95
C GLY A 82 -0.12 20.36 -12.49
N LEU A 83 1.04 20.77 -11.95
CA LEU A 83 1.77 21.92 -12.47
C LEU A 83 2.30 21.68 -13.89
N LEU A 84 2.93 20.53 -14.13
CA LEU A 84 3.53 20.21 -15.42
C LEU A 84 2.46 20.06 -16.53
N ASP A 85 1.28 19.52 -16.21
CA ASP A 85 0.16 19.42 -17.15
C ASP A 85 -0.32 20.81 -17.60
N ILE A 86 -0.39 21.77 -16.66
CA ILE A 86 -0.76 23.17 -16.97
C ILE A 86 0.30 23.81 -17.85
N LEU A 87 1.59 23.63 -17.54
CA LEU A 87 2.70 24.19 -18.32
C LEU A 87 2.72 23.62 -19.75
N GLU A 88 2.43 22.33 -19.91
CA GLU A 88 2.42 21.66 -21.22
C GLU A 88 1.28 22.18 -22.11
N CYS A 89 0.13 22.46 -21.51
CA CYS A 89 -0.99 23.10 -22.21
C CYS A 89 -0.70 24.55 -22.57
N ALA A 90 0.03 25.28 -21.71
CA ALA A 90 0.33 26.70 -21.91
C ALA A 90 1.41 26.95 -22.98
N ASP A 91 2.41 26.06 -23.07
CA ASP A 91 3.46 26.14 -24.08
C ASP A 91 3.85 24.75 -24.62
N PRO A 92 3.22 24.29 -25.71
CA PRO A 92 3.57 23.04 -26.37
C PRO A 92 5.03 22.97 -26.86
N GLY A 93 5.70 24.11 -27.03
CA GLY A 93 7.11 24.18 -27.42
C GLY A 93 8.07 23.66 -26.35
N MET A 94 7.61 23.58 -25.09
CA MET A 94 8.38 23.06 -23.95
C MET A 94 8.14 21.57 -23.67
N ALA A 95 7.39 20.85 -24.52
CA ALA A 95 6.97 19.48 -24.24
C ALA A 95 8.13 18.52 -23.89
N ALA A 96 9.27 18.65 -24.58
CA ALA A 96 10.45 17.80 -24.31
C ALA A 96 11.06 18.08 -22.91
N ASP A 97 11.17 19.35 -22.54
CA ASP A 97 11.70 19.75 -21.22
C ASP A 97 10.73 19.36 -20.10
N ILE A 98 9.42 19.52 -20.33
CA ILE A 98 8.36 19.09 -19.42
C ILE A 98 8.40 17.57 -19.23
N GLN A 99 8.60 16.80 -20.30
CA GLN A 99 8.73 15.35 -20.21
C GLN A 99 9.96 14.92 -19.38
N GLN A 100 11.08 15.64 -19.50
CA GLN A 100 12.25 15.40 -18.64
C GLN A 100 11.97 15.73 -17.17
N LEU A 101 11.38 16.88 -16.89
CA LEU A 101 10.99 17.27 -15.52
C LEU A 101 9.99 16.29 -14.92
N ARG A 102 9.06 15.78 -15.71
CA ARG A 102 8.10 14.75 -15.30
C ARG A 102 8.83 13.47 -14.87
N GLY A 103 9.82 13.03 -15.63
CA GLY A 103 10.65 11.88 -15.27
C GLY A 103 11.47 12.08 -13.98
N LEU A 104 11.97 13.31 -13.74
CA LEU A 104 12.68 13.65 -12.50
C LEU A 104 11.74 13.70 -11.30
N ALA A 105 10.59 14.35 -11.45
CA ALA A 105 9.56 14.43 -10.41
C ALA A 105 9.04 13.04 -10.03
N GLN A 106 8.78 12.18 -11.03
CA GLN A 106 8.31 10.82 -10.78
C GLN A 106 9.32 9.99 -9.98
N ARG A 107 10.61 10.02 -10.34
CA ARG A 107 11.64 9.31 -9.56
C ARG A 107 11.74 9.81 -8.12
N GLN A 108 11.63 11.12 -7.93
CA GLN A 108 11.64 11.70 -6.60
C GLN A 108 10.41 11.28 -5.78
N ASP A 109 9.25 11.15 -6.42
CA ASP A 109 8.00 10.69 -5.79
C ASP A 109 8.03 9.20 -5.45
N GLU A 110 8.62 8.36 -6.31
CA GLU A 110 8.76 6.91 -6.11
C GLU A 110 9.74 6.56 -4.97
N GLU A 111 10.83 7.32 -4.82
CA GLU A 111 11.84 7.11 -3.77
C GLU A 111 11.54 7.88 -2.48
N ALA A 112 10.49 8.71 -2.46
CA ALA A 112 10.17 9.55 -1.31
C ALA A 112 9.69 8.71 -0.13
N PHE A 113 10.20 9.03 1.06
CA PHE A 113 9.58 8.61 2.31
C PHE A 113 8.08 8.99 2.28
N LEU A 114 7.21 8.01 2.46
CA LEU A 114 5.78 8.25 2.62
C LEU A 114 5.52 8.71 4.06
N PRO A 115 4.97 9.92 4.27
CA PRO A 115 4.64 10.38 5.61
C PRO A 115 3.68 9.42 6.31
N ILE A 116 3.95 9.12 7.58
CA ILE A 116 3.07 8.26 8.39
C ILE A 116 1.73 8.95 8.58
N HIS A 117 0.65 8.30 8.19
CA HIS A 117 -0.69 8.83 8.36
C HIS A 117 -1.14 8.66 9.82
N PRO A 118 -1.87 9.60 10.45
CA PRO A 118 -2.24 9.51 11.87
C PRO A 118 -2.99 8.22 12.25
N LYS A 119 -3.79 7.66 11.33
CA LYS A 119 -4.48 6.37 11.53
C LYS A 119 -3.53 5.17 11.64
N GLU A 120 -2.30 5.27 11.15
CA GLU A 120 -1.27 4.22 11.24
C GLU A 120 -0.55 4.23 12.58
N LEU A 121 -0.62 5.34 13.33
CA LEU A 121 -0.11 5.44 14.71
C LEU A 121 -1.13 4.93 15.75
N GLY A 122 -2.38 4.76 15.36
CA GLY A 122 -3.42 4.17 16.21
C GLY A 122 -3.14 2.71 16.50
N PRO A 123 -3.55 2.18 17.67
CA PRO A 123 -3.26 0.79 18.06
C PRO A 123 -3.95 -0.25 17.17
N GLU A 124 -4.95 0.13 16.38
CA GLU A 124 -5.67 -0.74 15.44
C GLU A 124 -4.75 -1.30 14.36
N PHE A 125 -3.86 -0.47 13.80
CA PHE A 125 -2.95 -0.88 12.73
C PHE A 125 -1.95 -1.96 13.18
N PRO A 126 -1.11 -1.76 14.22
CA PRO A 126 -0.18 -2.78 14.68
C PRO A 126 -0.87 -3.99 15.29
N ARG A 127 -2.11 -3.87 15.81
CA ARG A 127 -2.89 -5.03 16.27
C ARG A 127 -3.30 -5.95 15.12
N ARG A 128 -3.51 -5.43 13.90
CA ARG A 128 -3.91 -6.23 12.73
C ARG A 128 -2.78 -7.07 12.15
N LEU A 129 -1.54 -6.57 12.20
CA LEU A 129 -0.40 -7.26 11.57
C LEU A 129 -0.16 -8.69 12.11
N PRO A 130 -0.13 -8.94 13.43
CA PRO A 130 0.02 -10.31 13.94
C PRO A 130 -1.10 -11.26 13.53
N TRP A 131 -2.32 -10.75 13.27
CA TRP A 131 -3.43 -11.60 12.78
C TRP A 131 -3.19 -12.09 11.37
N LEU A 132 -2.51 -11.31 10.52
CA LEU A 132 -2.14 -11.76 9.18
C LEU A 132 -1.13 -12.92 9.24
N TRP A 133 -0.13 -12.82 10.13
CA TRP A 133 0.83 -13.91 10.37
C TRP A 133 0.13 -15.15 10.93
N ARG A 134 -0.78 -14.95 11.88
CA ARG A 134 -1.58 -16.03 12.44
C ARG A 134 -2.46 -16.72 11.39
N LEU A 135 -3.04 -15.98 10.44
CA LEU A 135 -3.81 -16.56 9.34
C LEU A 135 -2.95 -17.50 8.49
N VAL A 136 -1.70 -17.15 8.22
CA VAL A 136 -0.76 -18.02 7.50
C VAL A 136 -0.54 -19.32 8.28
N ASP A 137 -0.19 -19.21 9.56
CA ASP A 137 0.08 -20.36 10.43
C ASP A 137 -1.14 -21.27 10.59
N ASP A 138 -2.30 -20.70 10.87
CA ASP A 138 -3.54 -21.43 11.08
C ASP A 138 -4.01 -22.09 9.76
N ALA A 139 -3.80 -21.44 8.61
CA ALA A 139 -4.16 -22.01 7.31
C ALA A 139 -3.33 -23.25 6.99
N VAL A 140 -2.01 -23.17 7.16
CA VAL A 140 -1.12 -24.32 6.95
C VAL A 140 -1.41 -25.41 7.97
N SER A 141 -1.62 -25.06 9.24
CA SER A 141 -1.96 -26.03 10.30
C SER A 141 -3.27 -26.75 10.02
N ARG A 142 -4.28 -26.03 9.50
CA ARG A 142 -5.57 -26.61 9.09
C ARG A 142 -5.44 -27.52 7.87
N GLY A 143 -4.55 -27.21 6.92
CA GLY A 143 -4.21 -28.09 5.81
C GLY A 143 -3.51 -29.38 6.24
N VAL A 144 -2.53 -29.27 7.15
CA VAL A 144 -1.81 -30.39 7.76
C VAL A 144 -2.77 -31.28 8.56
N GLY A 145 -3.64 -30.69 9.39
CA GLY A 145 -4.66 -31.41 10.15
C GLY A 145 -5.66 -32.17 9.27
N LYS A 146 -5.92 -31.65 8.05
CA LYS A 146 -6.73 -32.30 7.02
C LYS A 146 -5.94 -33.28 6.12
N LYS A 147 -4.65 -33.49 6.38
CA LYS A 147 -3.76 -34.45 5.71
C LYS A 147 -3.54 -34.24 4.20
N TRP A 148 -3.75 -33.04 3.69
CA TRP A 148 -3.42 -32.70 2.30
C TRP A 148 -2.24 -31.73 2.16
N MET A 149 -1.61 -31.39 3.30
CA MET A 149 -0.35 -30.67 3.37
C MET A 149 0.60 -31.37 4.35
N THR A 150 1.90 -31.18 4.15
CA THR A 150 2.93 -31.45 5.16
C THR A 150 3.91 -30.28 5.27
N THR A 151 4.45 -30.07 6.46
CA THR A 151 5.54 -29.12 6.74
C THR A 151 6.81 -29.85 7.18
N GLU A 152 6.86 -31.16 7.02
CA GLU A 152 8.01 -31.98 7.43
C GLU A 152 9.26 -31.59 6.63
N GLY A 153 10.36 -31.34 7.35
CA GLY A 153 11.61 -30.86 6.74
C GLY A 153 11.58 -29.42 6.20
N LEU A 154 10.48 -28.68 6.40
CA LEU A 154 10.30 -27.32 5.90
C LEU A 154 10.35 -26.29 7.05
N ALA A 155 11.16 -25.25 6.87
CA ALA A 155 11.30 -24.18 7.84
C ALA A 155 10.18 -23.12 7.71
N VAL A 156 10.06 -22.27 8.73
CA VAL A 156 9.33 -20.99 8.61
C VAL A 156 10.18 -20.03 7.78
N GLY A 157 9.56 -19.28 6.86
CA GLY A 157 10.23 -18.25 6.07
C GLY A 157 9.95 -16.86 6.63
N GLN A 158 10.98 -16.11 6.99
CA GLN A 158 10.85 -14.75 7.50
C GLN A 158 11.97 -13.86 6.96
N GLY A 159 11.64 -12.59 6.68
CA GLY A 159 12.59 -11.61 6.17
C GLY A 159 12.14 -10.18 6.40
N ARG A 160 12.88 -9.21 5.83
CA ARG A 160 12.69 -7.77 6.08
C ARG A 160 11.31 -7.23 5.69
N GLY A 161 10.61 -7.91 4.77
CA GLY A 161 9.31 -7.48 4.25
C GLY A 161 8.28 -8.60 4.14
N HIS A 162 8.55 -9.79 4.70
CA HIS A 162 7.63 -10.91 4.56
C HIS A 162 7.68 -11.88 5.75
N TYR A 163 6.58 -12.57 5.94
CA TYR A 163 6.43 -13.69 6.87
C TYR A 163 5.62 -14.79 6.21
N GLY A 164 6.05 -16.04 6.30
CA GLY A 164 5.34 -17.13 5.65
C GLY A 164 5.71 -18.53 6.13
N ARG A 165 4.97 -19.50 5.58
CA ARG A 165 5.14 -20.93 5.86
C ARG A 165 5.32 -21.71 4.57
N TYR A 166 6.40 -22.48 4.51
CA TYR A 166 6.59 -23.48 3.48
C TYR A 166 5.73 -24.71 3.79
N PHE A 167 5.12 -25.27 2.76
CA PHE A 167 4.40 -26.53 2.84
C PHE A 167 4.52 -27.29 1.52
N ALA A 168 4.42 -28.61 1.58
CA ALA A 168 4.27 -29.47 0.41
C ALA A 168 2.84 -30.03 0.36
N ILE A 169 2.32 -30.26 -0.85
CA ILE A 169 1.05 -30.93 -1.03
C ILE A 169 1.25 -32.43 -0.75
N SER A 170 0.37 -33.01 0.04
CA SER A 170 0.36 -34.45 0.32
C SER A 170 -1.01 -35.03 0.00
N ASP A 171 -1.08 -36.35 -0.20
CA ASP A 171 -2.32 -37.09 -0.26
C ASP A 171 -2.14 -38.50 0.34
N LYS A 172 -3.09 -39.40 0.07
CA LYS A 172 -3.02 -40.81 0.52
C LYS A 172 -1.84 -41.58 -0.09
N ASP A 173 -1.26 -41.04 -1.16
CA ASP A 173 -0.37 -41.71 -2.10
C ASP A 173 1.10 -41.24 -1.93
N GLY A 174 1.32 -40.14 -1.18
CA GLY A 174 2.64 -39.65 -0.78
C GLY A 174 2.69 -38.13 -0.65
N VAL A 175 3.91 -37.59 -0.66
CA VAL A 175 4.17 -36.13 -0.72
C VAL A 175 4.54 -35.79 -2.15
N MET A 176 3.92 -34.75 -2.71
CA MET A 176 4.22 -34.27 -4.06
C MET A 176 5.59 -33.58 -4.04
N ASP A 177 6.48 -33.95 -4.95
CA ASP A 177 7.82 -33.37 -4.97
C ASP A 177 7.73 -31.85 -5.20
N GLY A 178 8.34 -31.06 -4.31
CA GLY A 178 8.31 -29.60 -4.33
C GLY A 178 7.50 -28.97 -3.20
N PHE A 179 7.60 -27.65 -3.07
CA PHE A 179 6.96 -26.89 -1.99
C PHE A 179 6.37 -25.58 -2.50
N LEU A 180 5.35 -25.13 -1.78
CA LEU A 180 4.70 -23.85 -1.90
C LEU A 180 5.03 -23.00 -0.67
N PHE A 181 4.92 -21.69 -0.80
CA PHE A 181 5.12 -20.77 0.30
C PHE A 181 3.92 -19.84 0.43
N LEU A 182 3.14 -20.00 1.50
CA LEU A 182 2.07 -19.06 1.83
C LEU A 182 2.67 -17.94 2.67
N CYS A 183 2.55 -16.70 2.24
CA CYS A 183 3.15 -15.58 2.94
C CYS A 183 2.31 -14.31 2.96
N VAL A 184 2.57 -13.50 3.98
CA VAL A 184 2.34 -12.05 3.95
C VAL A 184 3.59 -11.42 3.35
N ASP A 185 3.45 -10.60 2.31
CA ASP A 185 4.56 -9.91 1.64
C ASP A 185 4.19 -8.43 1.44
N PHE A 186 4.90 -7.54 2.15
CA PHE A 186 4.60 -6.11 2.16
C PHE A 186 4.98 -5.41 0.85
N ASP A 187 5.99 -5.92 0.13
CA ASP A 187 6.40 -5.33 -1.14
C ASP A 187 5.35 -5.63 -2.21
N LEU A 188 4.84 -6.86 -2.24
CA LEU A 188 3.73 -7.22 -3.13
C LEU A 188 2.40 -6.56 -2.71
N TRP A 189 2.15 -6.42 -1.41
CA TRP A 189 0.95 -5.75 -0.92
C TRP A 189 0.95 -4.24 -1.22
N ALA A 190 2.12 -3.61 -1.35
CA ALA A 190 2.20 -2.20 -1.73
C ALA A 190 1.67 -1.94 -3.16
N THR A 191 1.71 -2.95 -4.04
CA THR A 191 1.26 -2.85 -5.43
C THR A 191 -0.01 -3.65 -5.73
N GLY A 192 -0.42 -4.56 -4.84
CA GLY A 192 -1.57 -5.44 -5.02
C GLY A 192 -2.68 -5.21 -3.99
N ASP A 193 -3.85 -5.79 -4.26
CA ASP A 193 -5.06 -5.58 -3.44
C ASP A 193 -5.16 -6.54 -2.24
N THR A 194 -4.11 -7.29 -1.91
CA THR A 194 -4.11 -8.24 -0.78
C THR A 194 -2.75 -8.35 -0.08
N PRO A 195 -2.72 -8.56 1.24
CA PRO A 195 -1.49 -8.86 1.97
C PRO A 195 -0.98 -10.30 1.75
N LEU A 196 -1.83 -11.23 1.32
CA LEU A 196 -1.51 -12.66 1.27
C LEU A 196 -1.22 -13.16 -0.15
N TRP A 197 -0.15 -13.95 -0.24
CA TRP A 197 0.38 -14.45 -1.50
C TRP A 197 0.74 -15.91 -1.37
N LEU A 198 0.49 -16.68 -2.43
CA LEU A 198 0.96 -18.04 -2.59
C LEU A 198 2.10 -18.05 -3.60
N ARG A 199 3.31 -18.27 -3.11
CA ARG A 199 4.53 -18.29 -3.89
C ARG A 199 4.86 -19.70 -4.36
N ILE A 200 5.15 -19.81 -5.66
CA ILE A 200 5.39 -21.06 -6.38
C ILE A 200 6.75 -20.97 -7.09
N LYS A 201 7.66 -21.89 -6.83
CA LYS A 201 8.96 -21.91 -7.53
C LYS A 201 8.77 -22.32 -9.00
N ASN A 202 9.55 -21.79 -9.92
CA ASN A 202 9.53 -22.16 -11.35
C ASN A 202 10.14 -23.55 -11.58
N ASN A 203 11.18 -23.87 -10.81
CA ASN A 203 11.94 -25.11 -10.97
C ASN A 203 11.46 -26.25 -10.04
N VAL A 204 10.20 -26.20 -9.60
CA VAL A 204 9.62 -27.37 -8.92
C VAL A 204 9.35 -28.50 -9.93
N PRO A 205 9.24 -29.74 -9.42
CA PRO A 205 8.86 -30.93 -10.19
C PRO A 205 7.59 -30.74 -11.03
N PRO A 206 7.37 -31.58 -12.06
CA PRO A 206 6.41 -31.33 -13.14
C PRO A 206 5.01 -30.89 -12.70
N GLY A 207 4.54 -31.33 -11.52
CA GLY A 207 3.20 -31.02 -11.04
C GLY A 207 2.90 -29.56 -10.77
N TYR A 208 3.91 -28.76 -10.45
CA TYR A 208 3.73 -27.31 -10.28
C TYR A 208 3.96 -26.52 -11.59
N LYS A 209 4.70 -27.08 -12.56
CA LYS A 209 4.94 -26.42 -13.86
C LYS A 209 3.64 -26.20 -14.65
N HIS A 210 2.68 -27.11 -14.50
CA HIS A 210 1.39 -27.00 -15.17
C HIS A 210 0.46 -25.94 -14.55
N LEU A 211 0.71 -25.50 -13.30
CA LEU A 211 -0.10 -24.44 -12.67
C LEU A 211 -0.04 -23.15 -13.49
N LYS A 212 1.14 -22.77 -14.00
CA LYS A 212 1.29 -21.61 -14.88
C LYS A 212 0.41 -21.70 -16.14
N SER A 213 0.29 -22.89 -16.72
CA SER A 213 -0.55 -23.09 -17.92
C SER A 213 -2.04 -23.12 -17.63
N LYS A 214 -2.46 -23.53 -16.42
CA LYS A 214 -3.87 -23.70 -16.04
C LYS A 214 -4.46 -22.49 -15.34
N ILE A 215 -3.63 -21.67 -14.71
CA ILE A 215 -4.04 -20.48 -13.97
C ILE A 215 -3.18 -19.24 -14.33
N PRO A 216 -2.87 -18.99 -15.62
CA PRO A 216 -1.96 -17.91 -16.01
C PRO A 216 -2.50 -16.53 -15.61
N SER A 217 -3.82 -16.34 -15.60
CA SER A 217 -4.46 -15.06 -15.28
C SER A 217 -4.40 -14.68 -13.79
N LEU A 218 -3.99 -15.60 -12.91
CA LEU A 218 -3.86 -15.33 -11.47
C LEU A 218 -2.40 -15.30 -11.01
N MET A 219 -1.43 -15.50 -11.90
CA MET A 219 -0.02 -15.57 -11.51
C MET A 219 0.72 -14.31 -11.96
N GLU A 220 1.34 -13.65 -11.00
CA GLU A 220 2.21 -12.48 -11.21
C GLU A 220 3.68 -12.92 -11.17
N GLU A 221 4.52 -12.18 -11.91
CA GLU A 221 5.96 -12.38 -11.79
C GLU A 221 6.41 -12.00 -10.38
N SER A 222 7.11 -12.92 -9.72
CA SER A 222 7.62 -12.66 -8.38
C SER A 222 8.79 -11.69 -8.43
N THR A 223 8.94 -10.90 -7.37
CA THR A 223 10.19 -10.17 -7.10
C THR A 223 11.36 -11.12 -6.83
N TRP A 224 11.10 -12.41 -6.60
CA TRP A 224 12.11 -13.43 -6.38
C TRP A 224 12.43 -14.17 -7.69
N PRO A 225 13.72 -14.31 -8.06
CA PRO A 225 14.12 -15.05 -9.26
C PRO A 225 13.58 -16.47 -9.23
N ASP A 226 13.02 -16.93 -10.34
CA ASP A 226 12.42 -18.25 -10.49
C ASP A 226 11.23 -18.51 -9.55
N TYR A 227 10.42 -17.50 -9.24
CA TYR A 227 9.13 -17.70 -8.57
C TYR A 227 8.00 -16.99 -9.32
N TYR A 228 6.77 -17.43 -9.05
CA TYR A 228 5.56 -16.67 -9.30
C TYR A 228 4.79 -16.52 -8.01
N ASP A 229 4.09 -15.40 -7.91
CA ASP A 229 3.23 -15.10 -6.79
C ASP A 229 1.78 -15.09 -7.26
N MET A 230 0.91 -15.75 -6.51
CA MET A 230 -0.53 -15.76 -6.77
C MET A 230 -1.23 -15.05 -5.61
N PRO A 231 -2.00 -13.96 -5.85
CA PRO A 231 -2.69 -13.26 -4.79
C PRO A 231 -3.77 -14.16 -4.18
N ILE A 232 -3.87 -14.13 -2.85
CA ILE A 232 -4.91 -14.79 -2.08
C ILE A 232 -5.78 -13.73 -1.44
N TYR A 233 -7.03 -13.62 -1.88
CA TYR A 233 -7.91 -12.54 -1.43
C TYR A 233 -8.57 -12.87 -0.09
N LEU A 234 -8.46 -11.95 0.86
CA LEU A 234 -9.12 -12.08 2.15
C LEU A 234 -10.59 -11.67 2.05
N ARG A 235 -11.46 -12.49 2.64
CA ARG A 235 -12.87 -12.12 2.79
C ARG A 235 -13.01 -11.02 3.83
N THR A 236 -13.67 -9.91 3.48
CA THR A 236 -13.94 -8.79 4.39
C THR A 236 -15.25 -8.99 5.14
N ASP A 237 -15.43 -8.23 6.23
CA ASP A 237 -16.69 -8.14 6.97
C ASP A 237 -17.23 -9.46 7.52
N VAL A 238 -16.32 -10.40 7.82
CA VAL A 238 -16.63 -11.70 8.40
C VAL A 238 -15.68 -12.04 9.55
N GLU A 239 -16.12 -12.93 10.43
CA GLU A 239 -15.32 -13.44 11.54
C GLU A 239 -14.10 -14.25 11.09
N TYR A 240 -13.10 -14.31 11.96
CA TYR A 240 -11.81 -14.96 11.73
C TYR A 240 -11.91 -16.36 11.09
N ASP A 241 -12.75 -17.23 11.65
CA ASP A 241 -12.90 -18.61 11.14
C ASP A 241 -13.42 -18.66 9.70
N ARG A 242 -14.26 -17.71 9.29
CA ARG A 242 -14.77 -17.62 7.91
C ARG A 242 -13.70 -17.13 6.95
N VAL A 243 -12.83 -16.22 7.39
CA VAL A 243 -11.65 -15.79 6.63
C VAL A 243 -10.72 -16.99 6.43
N LEU A 244 -10.41 -17.70 7.51
CA LEU A 244 -9.51 -18.85 7.51
C LEU A 244 -10.04 -20.00 6.65
N ASP A 245 -11.34 -20.31 6.72
CA ASP A 245 -11.95 -21.35 5.88
C ASP A 245 -11.85 -21.01 4.39
N ASP A 246 -12.05 -19.74 4.02
CA ASP A 246 -11.96 -19.30 2.63
C ASP A 246 -10.51 -19.30 2.12
N LEU A 247 -9.56 -18.84 2.94
CA LEU A 247 -8.12 -18.92 2.68
C LEU A 247 -7.69 -20.38 2.40
N VAL A 248 -8.07 -21.30 3.28
CA VAL A 248 -7.77 -22.74 3.13
C VAL A 248 -8.44 -23.32 1.88
N ARG A 249 -9.66 -22.90 1.55
CA ARG A 249 -10.37 -23.30 0.32
C ARG A 249 -9.62 -22.85 -0.93
N GLN A 250 -9.18 -21.58 -1.00
CA GLN A 250 -8.44 -21.05 -2.14
C GLN A 250 -7.12 -21.82 -2.35
N ILE A 251 -6.35 -22.05 -1.30
CA ILE A 251 -5.10 -22.82 -1.40
C ILE A 251 -5.37 -24.26 -1.82
N LYS A 252 -6.44 -24.88 -1.31
CA LYS A 252 -6.82 -26.24 -1.70
C LYS A 252 -7.20 -26.34 -3.17
N GLN A 253 -7.86 -25.34 -3.75
CA GLN A 253 -8.17 -25.33 -5.19
C GLN A 253 -6.89 -25.37 -6.04
N VAL A 254 -5.85 -24.63 -5.64
CA VAL A 254 -4.53 -24.68 -6.30
C VAL A 254 -3.92 -26.09 -6.17
N ALA A 255 -3.98 -26.67 -4.96
CA ALA A 255 -3.44 -28.00 -4.72
C ALA A 255 -4.15 -29.07 -5.56
N ASP A 256 -5.48 -29.02 -5.65
CA ASP A 256 -6.27 -29.97 -6.44
C ASP A 256 -5.94 -29.86 -7.95
N ILE A 257 -5.70 -28.65 -8.45
CA ILE A 257 -5.25 -28.43 -9.84
C ILE A 257 -3.85 -29.02 -10.05
N ALA A 258 -2.93 -28.84 -9.11
CA ALA A 258 -1.57 -29.39 -9.19
C ALA A 258 -1.59 -30.93 -9.23
N VAL A 259 -2.35 -31.56 -8.33
CA VAL A 259 -2.50 -33.03 -8.26
C VAL A 259 -3.14 -33.58 -9.54
N SER A 260 -4.17 -32.93 -10.09
CA SER A 260 -4.84 -33.36 -11.33
C SER A 260 -3.95 -33.38 -12.58
N SER A 261 -2.78 -32.72 -12.53
CA SER A 261 -1.93 -32.47 -13.69
C SER A 261 -0.71 -33.38 -13.79
N THR A 262 -0.48 -34.28 -12.83
CA THR A 262 0.81 -34.98 -12.69
C THR A 262 0.64 -36.50 -12.57
N PRO A 263 1.19 -37.30 -13.50
CA PRO A 263 1.49 -38.70 -13.23
C PRO A 263 2.79 -38.76 -12.41
N PHE A 264 2.64 -39.04 -11.12
CA PHE A 264 3.65 -39.12 -10.07
C PHE A 264 5.05 -39.68 -10.45
N PRO A 265 6.14 -38.93 -10.20
CA PRO A 265 7.30 -39.42 -9.47
C PRO A 265 7.09 -39.17 -7.96
N ARG A 266 7.32 -40.19 -7.13
CA ARG A 266 7.14 -40.13 -5.66
C ARG A 266 8.49 -40.33 -5.00
N SER A 267 8.90 -39.39 -4.16
CA SER A 267 9.95 -39.66 -3.17
C SER A 267 9.38 -40.59 -2.08
N PRO A 268 10.12 -41.63 -1.65
CA PRO A 268 9.69 -42.54 -0.58
C PRO A 268 9.60 -41.84 0.79
#